data_AF-A0A1G8UQN4-F1
#
_entry.id   AF-A0A1G8UQN4-F1
#
_cell.length_a   1.000
_cell.length_b   1.000
_cell.length_c   1.000
_cell.angle_alpha   90.00
_cell.angle_beta   90.00
_cell.angle_gamma   90.00
#
_symmetry.space_group_name_H-M   'P 1'
#
loop_
_entity.id
_entity.type
_entity.pdbx_description
1 polymer ?
#
loop_
_entity_poly.entity_id
_entity_poly.type
_entity_poly.pdbx_seq_one_letter_code
_entity_poly.pdbx_strand_id
1 'polypeptide(L)' 'MGETLRPVTAGFNRSLSIETRAERLTGDPGAVLLREALDATGIIGWMAARMKDSRRQADVVHDLPSLLRTM' A
#
# COMPACT_ATOMS: atom_id res chain seq x y z
N MET A 1 8.11 -10.60 -30.47
CA MET A 1 7.97 -9.41 -29.59
C MET A 1 6.50 -9.11 -29.46
N GLY A 2 5.92 -9.25 -28.27
CA GLY A 2 4.48 -9.06 -28.07
C GLY A 2 3.97 -9.83 -26.85
N GLU A 3 4.54 -9.57 -25.69
CA GLU A 3 3.98 -10.09 -24.44
C GLU A 3 2.92 -9.10 -23.98
N THR A 4 1.65 -9.51 -23.98
CA THR A 4 0.58 -8.69 -23.38
C THR A 4 0.80 -8.65 -21.88
N LEU A 5 1.27 -7.52 -21.37
CA LEU A 5 1.38 -7.27 -19.94
C LEU A 5 -0.03 -7.32 -19.33
N ARG A 6 -0.23 -8.23 -18.38
CA ARG A 6 -1.51 -8.33 -17.68
C ARG A 6 -1.55 -7.28 -16.58
N PRO A 7 -2.56 -6.40 -16.57
CA PRO A 7 -2.71 -5.43 -15.49
C PRO A 7 -2.89 -6.12 -14.14
N VAL A 8 -2.38 -5.50 -13.08
CA VAL A 8 -2.59 -5.89 -11.69
C VAL A 8 -3.83 -5.18 -11.16
N THR A 9 -4.81 -5.94 -10.68
CA THR A 9 -5.98 -5.37 -10.00
C THR A 9 -5.67 -5.16 -8.52
N ALA A 10 -5.91 -3.96 -8.01
CA ALA A 10 -5.71 -3.64 -6.59
C ALA A 10 -6.67 -4.44 -5.71
N GLY A 11 -6.17 -5.09 -4.66
CA GLY A 11 -6.95 -5.87 -3.72
C GLY A 11 -7.83 -5.03 -2.80
N PHE A 12 -7.36 -3.87 -2.34
CA PHE A 12 -8.06 -3.06 -1.32
C PHE A 12 -9.43 -2.51 -1.76
N ASN A 13 -9.71 -2.38 -3.05
CA ASN A 13 -11.03 -1.94 -3.56
C ASN A 13 -11.46 -2.58 -4.89
N ARG A 14 -10.56 -3.29 -5.59
CA ARG A 14 -10.79 -3.91 -6.91
C ARG A 14 -11.29 -2.97 -8.01
N SER A 15 -11.28 -1.65 -7.81
CA SER A 15 -11.74 -0.67 -8.79
C SER A 15 -10.61 -0.11 -9.65
N LEU A 16 -9.36 -0.38 -9.27
CA LEU A 16 -8.17 0.04 -9.99
C LEU A 16 -7.50 -1.15 -10.66
N SER A 17 -7.12 -0.97 -11.92
CA SER A 17 -6.30 -1.89 -12.69
C SER A 17 -5.05 -1.16 -13.17
N ILE A 18 -3.89 -1.69 -12.83
CA ILE A 18 -2.60 -1.02 -12.98
C ILE A 18 -1.77 -1.77 -14.01
N GLU A 19 -1.39 -1.05 -15.06
CA GLU A 19 -0.47 -1.55 -16.08
C GLU A 19 0.92 -0.95 -15.82
N THR A 20 1.94 -1.81 -15.72
CA THR A 20 3.33 -1.39 -15.52
C THR A 20 4.06 -1.39 -16.86
N ARG A 21 4.57 -0.24 -17.29
CA ARG A 21 5.36 -0.10 -18.53
C ARG A 21 6.67 0.62 -18.23
N ALA A 22 7.78 0.09 -18.74
CA ALA A 22 9.11 0.68 -18.50
C ALA A 22 9.21 2.10 -19.07
N GLU A 23 8.53 2.35 -20.18
CA GLU A 23 8.47 3.62 -20.89
C GLU A 23 7.50 4.65 -20.30
N ARG A 24 6.67 4.26 -19.32
CA ARG A 24 5.64 5.14 -18.73
C ARG A 24 5.50 4.91 -17.23
N LEU A 25 6.37 5.59 -16.47
CA LEU A 25 6.37 5.58 -15.02
C LEU A 25 5.53 6.75 -14.49
N THR A 26 4.47 6.44 -13.73
CA THR A 26 3.62 7.42 -13.05
C THR A 26 3.59 7.15 -11.54
N GLY A 27 3.46 8.23 -10.74
CA GLY A 27 3.55 8.14 -9.28
C GLY A 27 2.38 7.39 -8.63
N ASP A 28 1.14 7.78 -8.97
CA ASP A 28 -0.06 7.28 -8.27
C ASP A 28 -0.24 5.74 -8.35
N PRO A 29 -0.08 5.10 -9.53
CA PRO A 29 -0.17 3.63 -9.59
C PRO A 29 0.97 2.94 -8.83
N GLY A 30 2.15 3.57 -8.77
CA GLY A 30 3.27 3.08 -7.97
C GLY A 30 2.95 3.08 -6.48
N ALA A 31 2.32 4.14 -5.97
CA ALA A 31 1.88 4.22 -4.58
C ALA A 31 0.84 3.15 -4.25
N VAL A 32 -0.09 2.86 -5.17
CA VAL A 32 -1.07 1.78 -5.00
C VAL A 32 -0.39 0.41 -4.96
N LEU A 33 0.55 0.13 -5.86
CA LEU A 33 1.29 -1.14 -5.85
C LEU A 33 2.15 -1.29 -4.59
N LEU A 34 2.76 -0.22 -4.11
CA LEU A 34 3.51 -0.21 -2.86
C LEU A 34 2.60 -0.58 -1.68
N ARG A 35 1.42 0.05 -1.58
CA ARG A 35 0.43 -0.30 -0.55
C ARG A 35 0.06 -1.78 -0.59
N GLU A 36 -0.23 -2.33 -1.77
CA GLU A 36 -0.57 -3.74 -1.94
C GLU A 36 0.58 -4.65 -1.47
N ALA A 37 1.83 -4.32 -1.79
CA ALA A 37 3.00 -5.07 -1.33
C ALA A 37 3.18 -4.99 0.19
N LEU A 38 2.99 -3.81 0.80
CA LEU A 38 3.07 -3.62 2.25
C LEU A 38 1.98 -4.41 2.99
N ASP A 39 0.76 -4.44 2.46
CA ASP A 39 -0.33 -5.23 3.04
C ASP A 39 -0.10 -6.74 2.84
N ALA A 40 0.31 -7.18 1.65
CA ALA A 40 0.54 -8.59 1.32
C ALA A 40 1.68 -9.23 2.14
N THR A 41 2.70 -8.45 2.50
CA THR A 41 3.82 -8.93 3.33
C THR A 41 3.49 -8.97 4.82
N GLY A 42 2.38 -8.35 5.25
CA GLY A 42 2.05 -8.18 6.67
C GLY A 42 3.02 -7.26 7.43
N ILE A 43 3.91 -6.55 6.72
CA ILE A 43 4.97 -5.73 7.35
C ILE A 43 4.39 -4.62 8.22
N ILE A 44 3.25 -4.03 7.82
CA ILE A 44 2.58 -2.97 8.58
C ILE A 44 2.19 -3.47 9.98
N GLY A 45 1.57 -4.64 10.08
CA GLY A 45 1.21 -5.25 11.36
C GLY A 45 2.46 -5.61 12.18
N TRP A 46 3.48 -6.15 11.52
CA TRP A 46 4.77 -6.49 12.15
C TRP A 46 5.47 -5.25 12.75
N MET A 47 5.46 -4.12 12.03
CA MET A 47 6.01 -2.84 12.46
C MET A 47 5.20 -2.26 13.60
N ALA A 48 3.88 -2.16 13.45
CA ALA A 48 3.00 -1.58 14.47
C ALA A 48 3.12 -2.29 15.83
N ALA A 49 3.33 -3.62 15.83
CA ALA A 49 3.55 -4.39 17.06
C ALA A 49 4.89 -4.09 17.76
N ARG A 50 5.86 -3.49 17.07
CA ARG A 50 7.22 -3.18 17.58
C ARG A 50 7.45 -1.69 17.81
N MET A 51 6.63 -0.84 17.21
CA MET A 51 6.72 0.60 17.37
C MET A 51 6.02 1.03 18.65
N LYS A 52 6.66 1.92 19.41
CA LYS A 52 6.03 2.56 20.55
C LYS A 52 5.18 3.73 20.07
N ASP A 53 3.86 3.60 20.16
CA ASP A 53 2.96 4.73 19.99
C ASP A 53 2.93 5.58 21.27
N SER A 54 3.58 6.74 21.24
CA SER A 54 3.64 7.68 22.37
C SER A 54 2.39 8.55 22.50
N ARG A 55 1.46 8.48 21.53
CA ARG A 55 0.23 9.27 21.55
C ARG A 55 -0.68 8.77 22.68
N ARG A 56 -1.40 9.71 23.29
CA ARG A 56 -2.45 9.38 24.25
C ARG A 56 -3.60 8.69 23.50
N GLN A 57 -3.82 7.41 23.80
CA GLN A 57 -4.74 6.56 23.03
C GLN A 57 -6.20 7.06 23.04
N ALA A 58 -6.61 7.80 24.07
CA ALA A 58 -7.94 8.42 24.13
C ALA A 58 -8.17 9.50 23.05
N ASP A 59 -7.10 10.07 22.50
CA ASP A 59 -7.14 11.15 21.50
C ASP A 59 -6.88 10.61 20.08
N VAL A 60 -6.70 9.29 19.93
CA VAL A 60 -6.36 8.66 18.64
C VAL A 60 -7.60 8.37 17.82
N VAL A 61 -7.75 9.08 16.70
CA VAL A 61 -8.81 8.82 15.68
C VAL A 61 -8.37 7.75 14.68
N HIS A 62 -7.08 7.73 14.34
CA HIS A 62 -6.49 6.77 13.40
C HIS A 62 -5.34 6.01 14.06
N ASP A 63 -5.50 4.69 14.12
CA ASP A 63 -4.51 3.81 14.71
C ASP A 63 -3.18 3.86 13.93
N LEU A 64 -2.09 3.43 14.59
CA LEU A 64 -0.77 3.45 14.00
C LEU A 64 -0.70 2.66 12.67
N PRO A 65 -1.29 1.44 12.54
CA PRO A 65 -1.36 0.74 11.26
C PRO A 65 -2.01 1.54 10.13
N SER A 66 -3.08 2.30 10.40
CA SER A 66 -3.75 3.11 9.39
C SER A 66 -2.86 4.24 8.90
N LEU A 67 -2.13 4.90 9.81
CA LEU A 67 -1.17 5.95 9.43
C LEU A 67 -0.03 5.39 8.58
N LEU A 68 0.49 4.22 8.93
CA LEU A 68 1.57 3.57 8.17
C LEU A 68 1.15 3.18 6.74
N ARG A 69 -0.15 2.97 6.48
CA ARG A 69 -0.69 2.69 5.14
C ARG A 69 -0.87 3.93 4.26
N THR A 70 -0.78 5.12 4.84
CA THR A 70 -0.97 6.40 4.15
C THR A 70 0.33 7.15 3.86
N MET A 71 1.47 6.62 4.33
CA MET A 71 2.80 7.17 4.04
C MET A 71 3.26 6.85 2.61
#